data_AF-A0A528MYP0-F1
#
_entry.id   AF-A0A528MYP0-F1
#
_cell.length_a   1.000
_cell.length_b   1.000
_cell.length_c   1.000
_cell.angle_alpha   90.00
_cell.angle_beta   90.00
_cell.angle_gamma   90.00
#
_symmetry.space_group_name_H-M   'P 1'
#
loop_
_entity.id
_entity.type
_entity.pdbx_description
1 polymer ?
#
loop_
_entity_poly.entity_id
_entity_poly.type
_entity_poly.pdbx_seq_one_letter_code
_entity_poly.pdbx_strand_id
1 'polypeptide(L)' 'LMEKQIHRRDLTREEFIEKVWEWKAESGGAIFNQLKRLGASADWSRERFTMDEGLSRAVLEVFVTLYK' A
#
# COMPACT_ATOMS: atom_id res chain seq x y z
N LEU A 1 -5.35 -15.04 -1.60
CA LEU A 1 -5.59 -15.90 -0.42
C LEU A 1 -6.60 -17.00 -0.73
N MET A 2 -7.82 -16.66 -1.15
CA MET A 2 -8.87 -17.66 -1.47
C MET A 2 -8.49 -18.62 -2.60
N GLU A 3 -7.82 -18.14 -3.66
CA GLU A 3 -7.27 -18.99 -4.73
C GLU A 3 -6.22 -20.00 -4.23
N LYS A 4 -5.52 -19.67 -3.13
CA LYS A 4 -4.55 -20.54 -2.46
C LYS A 4 -5.19 -21.34 -1.31
N GLN A 5 -6.52 -21.30 -1.17
CA GLN A 5 -7.28 -21.90 -0.07
C GLN A 5 -6.83 -21.51 1.34
N ILE A 6 -6.26 -20.31 1.50
CA ILE A 6 -5.88 -19.75 2.81
C ILE A 6 -7.01 -18.82 3.27
N HIS A 7 -7.59 -19.05 4.45
CA HIS A 7 -8.56 -18.12 5.03
C HIS A 7 -7.88 -17.08 5.91
N ARG A 8 -8.42 -15.85 5.93
CA ARG A 8 -7.88 -14.75 6.76
C ARG A 8 -7.81 -15.11 8.25
N ARG A 9 -8.74 -15.94 8.73
CA ARG A 9 -8.82 -16.34 10.15
C ARG A 9 -7.71 -17.31 10.56
N ASP A 10 -7.07 -17.94 9.58
CA ASP A 10 -6.00 -18.91 9.81
C ASP A 10 -4.63 -18.22 9.94
N LEU A 11 -4.58 -16.90 9.70
CA LEU A 11 -3.35 -16.09 9.75
C LEU A 11 -3.32 -15.28 11.04
N THR A 12 -2.13 -15.20 11.63
CA THR A 12 -1.81 -14.16 12.61
C THR A 12 -1.87 -12.79 11.95
N ARG A 13 -1.88 -11.73 12.78
CA ARG A 13 -1.91 -10.36 12.28
C ARG A 13 -0.69 -10.06 11.44
N GLU A 14 0.47 -10.52 11.87
CA GLU A 14 1.76 -10.30 11.24
C GLU A 14 1.81 -10.96 9.86
N GLU A 15 1.45 -12.24 9.78
CA GLU A 15 1.37 -12.98 8.51
C GLU A 15 0.35 -12.33 7.55
N PHE A 16 -0.79 -11.89 8.06
CA PHE A 16 -1.78 -11.21 7.23
C PHE A 16 -1.24 -9.88 6.68
N ILE A 17 -0.57 -9.09 7.52
CA ILE A 17 0.04 -7.82 7.09
C ILE A 17 1.10 -8.07 6.02
N GLU A 18 1.95 -9.08 6.19
CA GLU A 18 2.95 -9.47 5.18
C GLU A 18 2.29 -9.78 3.84
N LYS A 19 1.21 -10.58 3.85
CA LYS A 19 0.45 -10.92 2.63
C LYS A 19 -0.18 -9.70 1.96
N VAL A 20 -0.65 -8.72 2.73
CA VAL A 20 -1.17 -7.46 2.19
C VAL A 20 -0.07 -6.65 1.51
N TRP A 21 1.13 -6.61 2.09
CA TRP A 21 2.28 -5.91 1.50
C TRP A 21 2.80 -6.60 0.23
N GLU A 22 2.87 -7.94 0.20
CA GLU A 22 3.17 -8.71 -1.01
C GLU A 22 2.20 -8.34 -2.14
N TRP A 23 0.89 -8.42 -1.88
CA TRP A 23 -0.14 -8.08 -2.85
C TRP A 23 -0.08 -6.61 -3.32
N LYS A 24 0.23 -5.69 -2.40
CA LYS A 24 0.39 -4.26 -2.73
C LYS A 24 1.55 -4.05 -3.69
N ALA A 25 2.66 -4.77 -3.52
CA ALA A 25 3.81 -4.67 -4.41
C ALA A 25 3.48 -5.15 -5.83
N GLU A 26 2.81 -6.30 -5.95
CA GLU A 26 2.36 -6.86 -7.23
C GLU A 26 1.37 -5.93 -7.93
N SER A 27 0.29 -5.56 -7.23
CA SER A 27 -0.78 -4.73 -7.80
C SER A 27 -0.32 -3.31 -8.09
N GLY A 28 0.47 -2.72 -7.18
CA GLY A 28 1.04 -1.39 -7.36
C GLY A 28 1.99 -1.33 -8.55
N GLY A 29 2.86 -2.33 -8.71
CA GLY A 29 3.76 -2.44 -9.86
C GLY A 29 2.98 -2.58 -11.18
N ALA A 30 1.89 -3.34 -11.19
CA ALA A 30 1.02 -3.47 -12.36
C ALA A 30 0.37 -2.13 -12.75
N ILE A 31 -0.23 -1.42 -11.79
CA ILE A 31 -0.85 -0.10 -12.01
C ILE A 31 0.19 0.91 -12.51
N PHE A 32 1.37 0.94 -11.89
CA PHE A 32 2.46 1.81 -12.30
C PHE A 32 2.91 1.57 -13.75
N ASN A 33 3.05 0.31 -14.14
CA ASN A 33 3.41 -0.06 -15.51
C ASN A 33 2.30 0.29 -16.52
N GLN A 34 1.03 0.15 -16.14
CA GLN A 34 -0.10 0.58 -16.96
C GLN A 34 -0.04 2.09 -17.21
N LEU A 35 0.15 2.90 -16.17
CA LEU A 35 0.26 4.36 -16.30
C LEU A 35 1.43 4.77 -17.19
N LYS A 36 2.59 4.13 -17.05
CA LYS A 36 3.74 4.37 -17.94
C LYS A 36 3.44 4.04 -19.39
N ARG A 37 2.77 2.92 -19.65
CA ARG A 37 2.37 2.52 -21.02
C ARG A 37 1.36 3.48 -21.64
N LEU A 38 0.51 4.10 -20.84
CA LEU A 38 -0.42 5.15 -21.29
C LEU A 38 0.26 6.49 -21.55
N GLY A 39 1.57 6.62 -21.28
CA GLY A 39 2.33 7.85 -21.50
C GLY A 39 2.10 8.91 -20.42
N ALA A 40 1.71 8.51 -19.20
CA ALA A 40 1.58 9.45 -18.10
C ALA A 40 2.94 10.14 -17.79
N SER A 41 2.95 11.46 -17.83
CA SER A 41 4.14 12.31 -17.57
C SER A 41 4.25 12.75 -16.10
N ALA A 42 3.93 11.85 -15.16
CA ALA A 42 4.01 12.13 -13.73
C ALA A 42 5.46 12.23 -13.22
N ASP A 43 5.67 12.91 -12.09
CA ASP A 43 6.96 12.90 -11.39
C ASP A 43 7.14 11.56 -10.65
N TRP A 44 7.63 10.56 -11.39
CA TRP A 44 7.87 9.21 -10.88
C TRP A 44 8.92 9.15 -9.76
N SER A 45 9.79 10.17 -9.64
CA SER A 45 10.78 10.22 -8.56
C SER A 45 10.16 10.50 -7.19
N ARG A 46 8.92 11.01 -7.18
CA ARG A 46 8.16 11.36 -5.98
C ARG A 46 6.90 10.50 -5.82
N GLU A 47 6.90 9.29 -6.38
CA GLU A 47 5.81 8.34 -6.14
C GLU A 47 5.65 8.09 -4.63
N ARG A 48 4.40 8.08 -4.17
CA ARG A 48 4.03 7.85 -2.78
C ARG A 48 2.90 6.84 -2.68
N PHE A 49 2.82 6.19 -1.52
CA PHE A 49 1.75 5.27 -1.16
C PHE A 49 1.16 5.70 0.19
N THR A 50 -0.16 5.65 0.32
CA THR A 50 -0.86 6.20 1.50
C THR A 50 -0.40 5.62 2.84
N MET A 51 0.07 4.37 2.84
CA MET A 51 0.63 3.70 4.04
C MET A 51 2.17 3.63 4.02
N ASP A 52 2.85 4.41 3.19
CA ASP A 52 4.30 4.58 3.31
C ASP A 52 4.64 5.35 4.60
N GLU A 53 5.90 5.28 5.02
CA GLU A 53 6.36 5.87 6.28
C GLU A 53 6.07 7.38 6.36
N GLY A 54 6.25 8.11 5.25
CA GLY A 54 6.09 9.55 5.20
C GLY A 54 4.64 9.97 5.34
N LEU A 55 3.74 9.35 4.57
CA LEU A 55 2.31 9.66 4.62
C LEU A 55 1.65 9.13 5.90
N SER A 56 2.09 7.98 6.42
CA SER A 56 1.60 7.46 7.70
C SER A 56 1.94 8.40 8.85
N ARG A 57 3.15 8.98 8.86
CA ARG A 57 3.54 9.99 9.85
C ARG A 57 2.69 11.26 9.75
N ALA A 58 2.41 11.73 8.53
CA ALA A 58 1.57 12.90 8.31
C ALA A 58 0.14 12.70 8.85
N VAL A 59 -0.44 11.51 8.63
CA VAL A 59 -1.78 11.19 9.18
C VAL A 59 -1.76 11.18 10.71
N LEU A 60 -0.74 10.58 11.33
CA LEU A 60 -0.61 10.56 12.79
C LEU A 60 -0.50 11.98 13.37
N GLU A 61 0.31 12.84 12.75
CA GLU A 61 0.48 14.23 13.17
C GLU A 61 -0.83 15.01 13.11
N VAL A 62 -1.56 14.92 11.99
CA VAL A 62 -2.85 15.61 11.82
C VAL A 62 -3.87 15.08 12.83
N PHE A 63 -3.92 13.75 13.03
CA PHE A 63 -4.82 13.15 14.01
C PHE A 63 -4.57 13.67 15.43
N VAL A 64 -3.32 13.69 15.88
CA VAL A 64 -2.94 14.21 17.21
C VAL A 64 -3.22 15.70 17.33
N THR A 65 -3.02 16.47 16.27
CA THR A 65 -3.30 17.92 16.25
C THR A 65 -4.79 18.22 16.39
N LEU A 66 -5.65 17.46 15.70
CA LEU A 66 -7.10 17.66 15.73
C LEU A 66 -7.76 17.15 17.02
N TYR A 67 -7.11 16.24 17.73
CA TYR A 67 -7.63 15.71 19.00
C TYR A 67 -7.38 16.65 20.19
N LYS A 68 -6.36 17.51 20.12
CA LYS A 68 -6.02 18.50 21.15
C LYS A 68 -7.05 19.64 21.21
#